data_AF-A0A372FBG2-F1
#
_entry.id   AF-A0A372FBG2-F1
#
_cell.length_a   1.000
_cell.length_b   1.000
_cell.length_c   1.000
_cell.angle_alpha   90.00
_cell.angle_beta   90.00
_cell.angle_gamma   90.00
#
_symmetry.space_group_name_H-M   'P 1'
#
loop_
_entity.id
_entity.type
_entity.pdbx_description
1 polymer ?
#
loop_
_entity_poly.entity_id
_entity_poly.type
_entity_poly.pdbx_seq_one_letter_code
_entity_poly.pdbx_strand_id
1 'polypeptide(L)'
;MRLLIIFIIICLNWGCKKEQKIEIIWQTLANGEKKPMGVLIDRKKNGLWIEYYDNGKTGIIKSYRNNLLNGPSIVYSLNGRLTHVTNYLDSTYHGEYILYSCDTTCINIKGYYKHGKPVGIWDFYPQCDCRLSRKIDYGADGNKNDTLIDNHLEPILMNGDKIMEELEKSRKN
;
A
#
# COMPACT_ATOMS: atom_id res chain seq x y z
N MET A 1 -58.05 -36.15 -20.95
CA MET A 1 -56.75 -36.81 -20.73
C MET A 1 -55.65 -35.92 -21.29
N ARG A 2 -54.79 -35.40 -20.41
CA ARG A 2 -53.40 -34.94 -20.62
C ARG A 2 -53.05 -34.13 -21.88
N LEU A 3 -52.66 -32.87 -21.68
CA LEU A 3 -51.35 -32.30 -22.10
C LEU A 3 -51.29 -30.81 -21.73
N LEU A 4 -50.78 -30.48 -20.54
CA LEU A 4 -50.45 -29.08 -20.16
C LEU A 4 -49.24 -28.96 -19.22
N ILE A 5 -48.41 -30.01 -19.12
CA ILE A 5 -47.29 -30.06 -18.15
C ILE A 5 -45.92 -30.25 -18.85
N ILE A 6 -45.74 -29.71 -20.06
CA ILE A 6 -44.42 -29.73 -20.73
C ILE A 6 -43.77 -28.34 -20.76
N PHE A 7 -44.53 -27.24 -20.71
CA PHE A 7 -43.95 -25.89 -20.76
C PHE A 7 -43.42 -25.36 -19.41
N ILE A 8 -43.91 -25.86 -18.27
CA ILE A 8 -43.48 -25.39 -16.94
C ILE A 8 -42.14 -26.03 -16.51
N ILE A 9 -41.80 -27.20 -17.05
CA ILE A 9 -40.59 -27.95 -16.64
C ILE A 9 -39.31 -27.37 -17.28
N ILE A 10 -39.39 -26.66 -18.40
CA ILE A 10 -38.20 -26.07 -19.05
C ILE A 10 -37.63 -24.88 -18.24
N CYS A 11 -38.45 -24.20 -17.42
CA CYS A 11 -37.97 -23.11 -16.57
C CYS A 11 -37.37 -23.56 -15.22
N LEU A 12 -37.45 -24.84 -14.87
CA LEU A 12 -36.93 -25.34 -13.58
C LEU A 12 -35.43 -25.67 -13.60
N ASN A 13 -34.75 -25.48 -14.74
CA ASN A 13 -33.33 -25.81 -14.85
C ASN A 13 -32.43 -24.64 -15.30
N TRP A 14 -32.96 -23.42 -15.35
CA TRP A 14 -32.15 -22.23 -15.60
C TRP A 14 -31.99 -21.49 -14.28
N GLY A 15 -30.89 -21.79 -13.59
CA GLY A 15 -30.41 -20.94 -12.51
C GLY A 15 -30.39 -19.49 -12.99
N CYS A 16 -31.28 -18.67 -12.43
CA CYS A 16 -31.43 -17.26 -12.77
C CYS A 16 -30.10 -16.56 -12.51
N LYS A 17 -29.26 -16.41 -13.53
CA LYS A 17 -28.07 -15.56 -13.45
C LYS A 17 -28.57 -14.14 -13.32
N LYS A 18 -28.40 -13.55 -12.14
CA LYS A 18 -28.71 -12.14 -11.92
C LYS A 18 -27.83 -11.32 -12.85
N GLU A 19 -28.43 -10.60 -13.78
CA GLU A 19 -27.71 -9.73 -14.69
C GLU A 19 -27.08 -8.58 -13.90
N GLN A 20 -25.77 -8.40 -14.05
CA GLN A 20 -25.01 -7.37 -13.35
C GLN A 20 -24.98 -6.09 -14.18
N LYS A 21 -25.27 -4.95 -13.56
CA LYS A 21 -25.14 -3.65 -14.25
C LYS A 21 -23.70 -3.18 -14.17
N ILE A 22 -23.05 -3.02 -15.33
CA ILE A 22 -21.67 -2.56 -15.44
C ILE A 22 -21.65 -1.12 -15.95
N GLU A 23 -20.97 -0.22 -15.24
CA GLU A 23 -20.83 1.19 -15.62
C GLU A 23 -19.35 1.61 -15.56
N ILE A 24 -18.82 2.16 -16.66
CA ILE A 24 -17.47 2.73 -16.70
C ILE A 24 -17.54 4.18 -16.23
N ILE A 25 -16.71 4.52 -15.25
CA ILE A 25 -16.59 5.87 -14.71
C ILE A 25 -15.37 6.55 -15.31
N TRP A 26 -15.53 7.83 -15.65
CA TRP A 26 -14.51 8.65 -16.29
C TRP A 26 -14.15 9.82 -15.36
N GLN A 27 -12.87 10.15 -15.29
CA GLN A 27 -12.38 11.40 -14.74
C GLN A 27 -12.22 12.40 -15.87
N THR A 28 -12.78 13.60 -15.72
CA THR A 28 -12.51 14.73 -16.62
C THR A 28 -11.35 15.54 -16.03
N LEU A 29 -10.28 15.70 -16.79
CA LEU A 29 -9.10 16.47 -16.41
C LEU A 29 -9.32 17.98 -16.67
N ALA A 30 -8.45 18.82 -16.11
CA ALA A 30 -8.55 20.28 -16.27
C ALA A 30 -8.53 20.76 -17.74
N ASN A 31 -7.86 20.02 -18.63
CA ASN A 31 -7.83 20.29 -20.07
C ASN A 31 -9.09 19.79 -20.83
N GLY A 32 -10.06 19.20 -20.12
CA GLY A 32 -11.29 18.62 -20.70
C GLY A 32 -11.15 17.17 -21.21
N GLU A 33 -9.94 16.61 -21.22
CA GLU A 33 -9.70 15.20 -21.58
C GLU A 33 -10.38 14.27 -20.56
N LYS A 34 -10.97 13.17 -21.04
CA LYS A 34 -11.57 12.14 -20.18
C LYS A 34 -10.69 10.90 -20.13
N LYS A 35 -10.40 10.44 -18.91
CA LYS A 35 -9.68 9.18 -18.66
C LYS A 35 -10.52 8.18 -17.88
N PRO A 36 -10.40 6.87 -18.16
CA PRO A 36 -11.18 5.85 -17.47
C PRO A 36 -10.70 5.72 -16.01
N MET A 37 -11.59 6.02 -15.06
CA MET A 37 -11.29 6.03 -13.63
C MET A 37 -11.55 4.67 -12.98
N GLY A 38 -12.48 3.88 -13.49
CA GLY A 38 -12.79 2.56 -12.94
C GLY A 38 -14.16 2.06 -13.35
N VAL A 39 -14.57 0.93 -12.78
CA VAL A 39 -15.83 0.25 -13.11
C VAL A 39 -16.71 0.11 -11.87
N LEU A 40 -17.99 0.45 -12.01
CA LEU A 40 -19.04 0.08 -11.08
C LEU A 40 -19.69 -1.22 -11.57
N ILE A 41 -19.85 -2.19 -10.68
CA ILE A 41 -20.71 -3.35 -10.85
C ILE A 41 -21.83 -3.20 -9.82
N ASP A 42 -23.08 -3.16 -10.28
CA ASP A 42 -24.26 -2.90 -9.45
C ASP A 42 -24.13 -1.64 -8.58
N ARG A 43 -23.64 -0.55 -9.20
CA ARG A 43 -23.36 0.75 -8.56
C ARG A 43 -22.28 0.71 -7.47
N LYS A 44 -21.46 -0.35 -7.42
CA LYS A 44 -20.34 -0.48 -6.48
C LYS A 44 -19.01 -0.56 -7.22
N LYS A 45 -18.01 0.21 -6.76
CA LYS A 45 -16.63 0.15 -7.23
C LYS A 45 -16.12 -1.28 -7.16
N ASN A 46 -15.62 -1.78 -8.28
CA ASN A 46 -15.01 -3.09 -8.39
C ASN A 46 -13.78 -3.02 -9.30
N GLY A 47 -12.79 -3.84 -9.00
CA GLY A 47 -11.53 -3.89 -9.73
C GLY A 47 -10.63 -2.68 -9.46
N LEU A 48 -9.78 -2.36 -10.43
CA LEU A 48 -8.83 -1.25 -10.33
C LEU A 48 -9.54 0.08 -10.57
N TRP A 49 -9.21 1.05 -9.74
CA TRP A 49 -9.62 2.45 -9.86
C TRP A 49 -8.38 3.32 -9.93
N ILE A 50 -8.34 4.22 -10.90
CA ILE A 50 -7.19 5.06 -11.22
C ILE A 50 -7.60 6.52 -11.11
N GLU A 51 -6.94 7.26 -10.24
CA GLU A 51 -7.04 8.72 -10.14
C GLU A 51 -5.84 9.32 -10.86
N TYR A 52 -6.11 10.25 -11.77
CA TYR A 52 -5.11 10.95 -12.57
C TYR A 52 -4.91 12.37 -12.04
N TYR A 53 -3.69 12.87 -12.18
CA TYR A 53 -3.36 14.29 -12.04
C TYR A 53 -3.87 15.10 -13.24
N ASP A 54 -3.96 16.41 -13.09
CA ASP A 54 -4.40 17.33 -14.16
C ASP A 54 -3.51 17.28 -15.41
N ASN A 55 -2.24 16.93 -15.24
CA ASN A 55 -1.32 16.67 -16.36
C ASN A 55 -1.54 15.31 -17.06
N GLY A 56 -2.57 14.57 -16.66
CA GLY A 56 -2.93 13.26 -17.20
C GLY A 56 -2.08 12.09 -16.71
N LYS A 57 -1.05 12.31 -15.89
CA LYS A 57 -0.27 11.22 -15.30
C LYS A 57 -1.09 10.51 -14.21
N THR A 58 -0.86 9.21 -14.06
CA THR A 58 -1.46 8.44 -12.96
C THR A 58 -0.96 8.98 -11.63
N GLY A 59 -1.89 9.32 -10.74
CA GLY A 59 -1.59 9.69 -9.36
C GLY A 59 -1.79 8.52 -8.41
N ILE A 60 -2.95 7.87 -8.46
CA ILE A 60 -3.29 6.80 -7.52
C ILE A 60 -3.94 5.63 -8.25
N ILE A 61 -3.57 4.41 -7.90
CA ILE A 61 -4.26 3.19 -8.29
C ILE A 61 -4.75 2.50 -7.02
N LYS A 62 -6.03 2.14 -6.95
CA LYS A 62 -6.65 1.46 -5.80
C LYS A 62 -7.44 0.24 -6.28
N SER A 63 -7.34 -0.86 -5.55
CA SER A 63 -8.15 -2.05 -5.80
C SER A 63 -9.41 -2.02 -4.94
N TYR A 64 -10.58 -2.21 -5.57
CA TYR A 64 -11.87 -2.25 -4.89
C TYR A 64 -12.59 -3.58 -5.10
N ARG A 65 -13.31 -4.02 -4.06
CA ARG A 65 -14.30 -5.08 -4.10
C ARG A 65 -15.55 -4.57 -3.41
N ASN A 66 -16.65 -4.43 -4.15
CA ASN A 66 -17.93 -3.99 -3.61
C ASN A 66 -17.86 -2.69 -2.77
N ASN A 67 -17.23 -1.64 -3.31
CA ASN A 67 -16.94 -0.35 -2.64
C ASN A 67 -15.89 -0.38 -1.53
N LEU A 68 -15.39 -1.53 -1.12
CA LEU A 68 -14.34 -1.63 -0.10
C LEU A 68 -12.96 -1.71 -0.76
N LEU A 69 -11.95 -1.05 -0.20
CA LEU A 69 -10.58 -1.25 -0.65
C LEU A 69 -10.16 -2.68 -0.32
N ASN A 70 -9.73 -3.43 -1.32
CA ASN A 70 -9.38 -4.83 -1.17
C ASN A 70 -8.30 -5.18 -2.20
N GLY A 71 -7.08 -5.35 -1.72
CA GLY A 71 -5.87 -5.49 -2.53
C GLY A 71 -4.97 -4.24 -2.50
N PRO A 72 -4.07 -4.10 -3.49
CA PRO A 72 -3.05 -3.05 -3.49
C PRO A 72 -3.63 -1.66 -3.76
N SER A 73 -2.99 -0.67 -3.15
CA SER A 73 -3.07 0.76 -3.46
C SER A 73 -1.67 1.29 -3.71
N ILE A 74 -1.49 1.95 -4.84
CA ILE A 74 -0.21 2.44 -5.35
C ILE A 74 -0.35 3.93 -5.59
N VAL A 75 0.58 4.72 -5.04
CA VAL A 75 0.57 6.18 -5.21
C VAL A 75 1.85 6.62 -5.88
N TYR A 76 1.69 7.44 -6.91
CA TYR A 76 2.76 8.10 -7.64
C TYR A 76 2.75 9.59 -7.28
N SER A 77 3.89 10.26 -7.43
CA SER A 77 3.98 11.72 -7.35
C SER A 77 3.58 12.37 -8.67
N LEU A 78 3.41 13.69 -8.68
CA LEU A 78 3.12 14.46 -9.91
C LEU A 78 4.14 14.24 -11.03
N ASN A 79 5.38 13.88 -10.68
CA ASN A 79 6.45 13.58 -11.63
C ASN A 79 6.36 12.16 -12.20
N GLY A 80 5.49 11.30 -11.68
CA GLY A 80 5.31 9.89 -12.07
C GLY A 80 6.16 8.90 -11.25
N ARG A 81 6.78 9.39 -10.17
CA ARG A 81 7.65 8.58 -9.29
C ARG A 81 6.80 7.81 -8.28
N LEU A 82 7.03 6.51 -8.14
CA LEU A 82 6.36 5.69 -7.12
C LEU A 82 6.68 6.22 -5.70
N THR A 83 5.65 6.53 -4.92
CA THR A 83 5.82 7.10 -3.57
C THR A 83 5.52 6.08 -2.48
N HIS A 84 4.42 5.34 -2.57
CA HIS A 84 4.12 4.28 -1.63
C HIS A 84 3.21 3.21 -2.22
N VAL A 85 3.37 2.01 -1.68
CA VAL A 85 2.52 0.85 -1.92
C VAL A 85 1.96 0.40 -0.58
N THR A 86 0.66 0.15 -0.53
CA THR A 86 -0.01 -0.39 0.64
C THR A 86 -1.05 -1.39 0.21
N ASN A 87 -1.42 -2.32 1.10
CA ASN A 87 -2.44 -3.32 0.84
C ASN A 87 -3.59 -3.16 1.83
N TYR A 88 -4.79 -3.45 1.35
CA TYR A 88 -6.02 -3.38 2.11
C TYR A 88 -6.77 -4.70 2.09
N LEU A 89 -7.43 -5.00 3.21
CA LEU A 89 -8.49 -6.01 3.29
C LEU A 89 -9.71 -5.30 3.89
N ASP A 90 -10.78 -5.22 3.10
CA ASP A 90 -12.06 -4.60 3.48
C ASP A 90 -11.89 -3.20 4.10
N SER A 91 -11.19 -2.33 3.36
CA SER A 91 -10.87 -0.94 3.73
C SER A 91 -9.95 -0.76 4.93
N THR A 92 -9.35 -1.84 5.44
CA THR A 92 -8.40 -1.82 6.55
C THR A 92 -7.01 -2.20 6.06
N TYR A 93 -5.94 -1.52 6.53
CA TYR A 93 -4.58 -1.91 6.15
C TYR A 93 -4.30 -3.38 6.51
N HIS A 94 -3.88 -4.14 5.51
CA HIS A 94 -3.61 -5.56 5.66
C HIS A 94 -2.69 -6.00 4.54
N GLY A 95 -1.45 -6.38 4.88
CA GLY A 95 -0.43 -6.68 3.89
C GLY A 95 0.81 -5.80 4.02
N GLU A 96 1.66 -5.89 2.99
CA GLU A 96 2.90 -5.14 2.90
C GLU A 96 2.61 -3.63 2.75
N TYR A 97 3.44 -2.83 3.42
CA TYR A 97 3.53 -1.39 3.30
C TYR A 97 4.96 -1.00 2.91
N ILE A 98 5.10 -0.20 1.87
CA ILE A 98 6.38 0.33 1.41
C ILE A 98 6.20 1.83 1.13
N LEU A 99 7.08 2.65 1.71
CA LEU A 99 7.25 4.06 1.39
C LEU A 99 8.61 4.24 0.72
N TYR A 100 8.63 4.83 -0.46
CA TYR A 100 9.84 5.11 -1.24
C TYR A 100 10.41 6.50 -0.93
N SER A 101 11.70 6.67 -1.18
CA SER A 101 12.45 7.92 -1.04
C SER A 101 12.11 8.95 -2.12
N CYS A 102 12.68 10.15 -1.96
CA CYS A 102 12.53 11.31 -2.85
C CYS A 102 12.76 11.02 -4.35
N ASP A 103 13.64 10.07 -4.65
CA ASP A 103 14.10 9.70 -5.98
C ASP A 103 13.63 8.32 -6.43
N THR A 104 12.82 7.61 -5.62
CA THR A 104 12.30 6.24 -5.84
C THR A 104 13.33 5.12 -5.84
N THR A 105 14.62 5.44 -5.69
CA THR A 105 15.68 4.43 -5.72
C THR A 105 15.81 3.73 -4.36
N CYS A 106 15.47 4.43 -3.28
CA CYS A 106 15.51 3.90 -1.92
C CYS A 106 14.10 3.69 -1.35
N ILE A 107 14.02 2.82 -0.36
CA ILE A 107 12.85 2.66 0.49
C ILE A 107 13.12 3.47 1.75
N ASN A 108 12.19 4.34 2.16
CA ASN A 108 12.25 5.03 3.45
C ASN A 108 11.69 4.16 4.58
N ILE A 109 10.60 3.43 4.30
CA ILE A 109 9.92 2.60 5.30
C ILE A 109 9.41 1.33 4.62
N LYS A 110 9.64 0.18 5.26
CA LYS A 110 9.02 -1.09 4.87
C LYS A 110 8.50 -1.82 6.10
N GLY A 111 7.29 -2.36 6.00
CA GLY A 111 6.71 -3.15 7.06
C GLY A 111 5.44 -3.88 6.62
N TYR A 112 4.72 -4.41 7.59
CA TYR A 112 3.50 -5.16 7.36
C TYR A 112 2.41 -4.71 8.32
N TYR A 113 1.17 -4.65 7.82
CA TYR A 113 -0.03 -4.42 8.61
C TYR A 113 -0.87 -5.69 8.68
N LYS A 114 -1.50 -5.90 9.83
CA LYS A 114 -2.56 -6.91 10.01
C LYS A 114 -3.76 -6.26 10.69
N HIS A 115 -4.87 -6.15 9.96
CA HIS A 115 -6.12 -5.55 10.44
C HIS A 115 -5.91 -4.15 11.05
N GLY A 116 -5.14 -3.32 10.34
CA GLY A 116 -4.91 -1.92 10.69
C GLY A 116 -3.76 -1.71 11.67
N LYS A 117 -3.17 -2.78 12.20
CA LYS A 117 -2.08 -2.71 13.18
C LYS A 117 -0.73 -3.04 12.53
N PRO A 118 0.34 -2.28 12.80
CA PRO A 118 1.67 -2.66 12.36
C PRO A 118 2.06 -3.95 13.08
N VAL A 119 2.66 -4.90 12.35
CA VAL A 119 3.11 -6.17 12.93
C VAL A 119 4.47 -6.56 12.36
N GLY A 120 5.24 -7.29 13.17
CA GLY A 120 6.57 -7.77 12.83
C GLY A 120 7.58 -6.62 12.69
N ILE A 121 8.63 -6.89 11.91
CA ILE A 121 9.76 -5.97 11.78
C ILE A 121 9.45 -4.86 10.77
N TRP A 122 9.66 -3.63 11.23
CA TRP A 122 9.58 -2.43 10.42
C TRP A 122 10.98 -1.85 10.21
N ASP A 123 11.35 -1.73 8.95
CA ASP A 123 12.63 -1.21 8.51
C ASP A 123 12.48 0.26 8.15
N PHE A 124 13.37 1.08 8.69
CA PHE A 124 13.44 2.52 8.43
C PHE A 124 14.80 2.87 7.87
N TYR A 125 14.78 3.69 6.82
CA TYR A 125 15.96 4.19 6.15
C TYR A 125 15.85 5.72 6.13
N PRO A 126 16.88 6.48 6.55
CA PRO A 126 16.89 7.93 6.42
C PRO A 126 16.84 8.33 4.94
N GLN A 127 16.43 9.57 4.69
CA GLN A 127 16.10 10.01 3.33
C GLN A 127 17.29 9.87 2.36
N CYS A 128 17.02 9.12 1.28
CA CYS A 128 17.78 9.05 0.02
C CYS A 128 19.22 8.48 0.11
N ASP A 129 19.61 7.78 1.20
CA ASP A 129 20.90 7.07 1.30
C ASP A 129 20.80 5.54 1.26
N CYS A 130 19.58 4.98 1.22
CA CYS A 130 19.28 3.54 1.22
C CYS A 130 19.88 2.76 2.42
N ARG A 131 20.43 3.44 3.43
CA ARG A 131 21.07 2.78 4.58
C ARG A 131 20.02 2.51 5.65
N LEU A 132 19.98 1.28 6.12
CA LEU A 132 19.10 0.93 7.22
C LEU A 132 19.49 1.75 8.46
N SER A 133 18.58 2.57 8.94
CA SER A 133 18.78 3.34 10.18
C SER A 133 18.17 2.64 11.36
N ARG A 134 16.96 2.08 11.22
CA ARG A 134 16.27 1.50 12.36
C ARG A 134 15.47 0.26 11.99
N LYS A 135 15.42 -0.70 12.91
CA LYS A 135 14.45 -1.79 12.91
C LYS A 135 13.63 -1.73 14.19
N ILE A 136 12.31 -1.68 14.05
CA ILE A 136 11.37 -1.73 15.19
C ILE A 136 10.54 -3.00 15.06
N ASP A 137 10.48 -3.80 16.12
CA ASP A 137 9.56 -4.94 16.19
C ASP A 137 8.21 -4.51 16.78
N TYR A 138 7.13 -4.88 16.08
CA TYR A 138 5.76 -4.68 16.54
C TYR A 138 5.08 -6.02 16.82
N GLY A 139 4.52 -6.14 18.02
CA GLY A 139 3.69 -7.26 18.42
C GLY A 139 2.40 -7.35 17.61
N ALA A 140 1.72 -8.49 17.72
CA ALA A 140 0.44 -8.74 17.03
C ALA A 140 -0.69 -7.78 17.47
N ASP A 141 -0.54 -7.13 18.62
CA ASP A 141 -1.44 -6.12 19.16
C ASP A 141 -1.20 -4.71 18.58
N GLY A 142 -0.11 -4.52 17.83
CA GLY A 142 0.32 -3.25 17.26
C GLY A 142 1.24 -2.43 18.17
N ASN A 143 1.58 -2.95 19.36
CA ASN A 143 2.49 -2.28 20.27
C ASN A 143 3.94 -2.56 19.88
N LYS A 144 4.81 -1.61 20.16
CA LYS A 144 6.26 -1.79 19.98
C LYS A 144 6.76 -2.75 21.06
N ASN A 145 7.48 -3.79 20.64
CA ASN A 145 8.22 -4.67 21.55
C ASN A 145 9.55 -3.98 21.88
N ASP A 146 10.60 -4.29 21.12
CA ASP A 146 11.93 -3.72 21.26
C ASP A 146 12.41 -3.08 19.95
N THR A 147 13.28 -2.08 20.08
CA THR A 147 14.05 -1.57 18.94
C THR A 147 15.24 -2.50 18.70
N LEU A 148 15.24 -3.20 17.55
CA LEU A 148 16.24 -4.23 17.26
C LEU A 148 17.56 -3.66 16.72
N ILE A 149 17.49 -2.51 16.04
CA ILE A 149 18.65 -1.77 15.52
C ILE A 149 18.30 -0.29 15.58
N ASP A 150 19.16 0.54 16.16
CA ASP A 150 19.10 2.00 16.08
C ASP A 150 20.49 2.52 15.71
N ASN A 151 20.73 2.74 14.41
CA ASN A 151 21.95 3.36 13.92
C ASN A 151 21.90 4.89 14.10
N HIS A 152 21.29 5.37 15.20
CA HIS A 152 21.55 6.68 15.76
C HIS A 152 23.01 6.71 16.24
N LEU A 153 23.94 6.73 15.27
CA LEU A 153 25.09 7.58 15.45
C LEU A 153 24.48 8.97 15.59
N GLU A 154 24.39 9.47 16.82
CA GLU A 154 24.78 10.86 17.01
C GLU A 154 26.04 11.06 16.14
N PRO A 155 26.21 12.16 15.39
CA PRO A 155 27.56 12.52 15.04
C PRO A 155 28.26 12.64 16.39
N ILE A 156 29.05 11.62 16.75
CA ILE A 156 29.84 11.68 17.95
C ILE A 156 30.80 12.81 17.64
N LEU A 157 30.47 14.02 18.06
CA LEU A 157 31.48 15.03 18.36
C LEU A 157 32.18 14.52 19.61
N MET A 158 32.86 13.39 19.46
CA MET A 158 33.92 12.96 20.34
C MET A 158 35.00 13.99 20.04
N ASN A 159 35.04 15.06 20.85
CA ASN A 159 36.20 15.94 20.87
C ASN A 159 37.43 15.03 20.97
N GLY A 160 38.44 15.29 20.13
CA GLY A 160 39.56 14.38 19.87
C GLY A 160 40.25 13.84 21.12
N ASP A 161 40.13 14.54 22.25
CA ASP A 161 40.62 14.14 23.56
C ASP A 161 40.06 12.80 24.06
N LYS A 162 38.78 12.48 23.79
CA LYS A 162 38.17 11.21 24.22
C LYS A 162 38.60 10.01 23.38
N ILE A 163 38.94 10.23 22.10
CA ILE A 163 39.41 9.18 21.18
C ILE A 163 40.81 8.71 21.60
N MET A 164 41.67 9.64 22.00
CA MET A 164 43.03 9.33 22.44
C MET A 164 43.03 8.54 23.76
N GLU A 165 42.13 8.85 24.70
CA GLU A 165 42.04 8.12 25.97
C GLU A 165 41.63 6.65 25.80
N GLU A 166 40.71 6.34 24.88
CA GLU A 166 40.32 4.95 24.57
C GLU A 166 41.39 4.19 23.78
N LEU A 167 42.12 4.86 22.89
CA LEU A 167 43.25 4.28 22.17
C LEU A 167 44.44 3.96 23.10
N GLU A 168 44.65 4.77 24.14
CA GLU A 168 45.68 4.49 25.15
C GLU A 168 45.31 3.34 26.09
N LYS A 169 44.03 3.17 26.41
CA LYS A 169 43.53 2.04 27.21
C LYS A 169 43.65 0.70 26.46
N SER A 170 43.37 0.68 25.15
CA SER A 170 43.49 -0.55 24.35
C SER A 170 44.94 -0.97 24.08
N ARG A 171 45.90 -0.05 24.16
CA ARG A 171 47.34 -0.33 24.02
C ARG A 171 48.01 -0.86 25.29
N LYS A 172 47.33 -0.82 26.43
CA LYS A 172 47.86 -1.28 27.73
C LYS A 172 47.31 -2.64 28.20
N ASN A 173 46.48 -3.30 27.37
CA ASN A 173 46.01 -4.67 27.58
C ASN A 173 46.62 -5.62 26.55
#